data_AF-A0A210PFT4-F1
#
_entry.id   AF-A0A210PFT4-F1
#
_cell.length_a   1.000
_cell.length_b   1.000
_cell.length_c   1.000
_cell.angle_alpha   90.00
_cell.angle_beta   90.00
_cell.angle_gamma   90.00
#
_symmetry.space_group_name_H-M   'P 1'
#
loop_
_entity.id
_entity.type
_entity.pdbx_description
1 polymer ?
#
loop_
_entity_poly.entity_id
_entity_poly.type
_entity_poly.pdbx_seq_one_letter_code
_entity_poly.pdbx_strand_id
1 'polypeptide(L)'
;MEESMKLFESICNNKWFVDTSVILFLNKKDLFEKKLESSPLTTCFPDYTGDNVLEQAASFIRKKYEKLNRNKAKEVYTHFTCATDTNNVQVVFDAAIDIILQHQLKDVSLM
;
A
#
# COMPACT_ATOMS: atom_id res chain seq x y z
N MET A 1 2.67 -7.10 -11.91
CA MET A 1 2.15 -6.96 -10.53
C MET A 1 2.32 -8.23 -9.72
N GLU A 2 2.24 -9.42 -10.33
CA GLU A 2 2.41 -10.67 -9.58
C GLU A 2 3.78 -10.78 -8.88
N GLU A 3 4.87 -10.43 -9.57
CA GLU A 3 6.22 -10.43 -8.99
C GLU A 3 6.35 -9.45 -7.82
N SER A 4 5.84 -8.23 -7.97
CA SER A 4 5.89 -7.21 -6.90
C SER A 4 5.04 -7.59 -5.70
N MET A 5 3.92 -8.29 -5.91
CA MET A 5 3.11 -8.86 -4.82
C MET A 5 3.84 -9.98 -4.09
N LYS A 6 4.49 -10.91 -4.82
CA LYS A 6 5.31 -11.98 -4.22
C LYS A 6 6.47 -11.42 -3.39
N LEU A 7 7.15 -10.39 -3.90
CA LEU A 7 8.21 -9.70 -3.17
C LEU A 7 7.67 -9.02 -1.91
N PHE A 8 6.56 -8.30 -2.03
CA PHE A 8 5.91 -7.66 -0.88
C PHE A 8 5.52 -8.69 0.19
N GLU A 9 4.91 -9.81 -0.20
CA GLU A 9 4.54 -10.88 0.72
C GLU A 9 5.76 -11.43 1.47
N SER A 10 6.88 -11.63 0.75
CA SER A 10 8.14 -12.11 1.35
C SER A 10 8.75 -11.12 2.34
N ILE A 11 8.65 -9.80 2.09
CA ILE A 11 9.18 -8.77 2.99
C ILE A 11 8.24 -8.55 4.18
N CYS A 12 6.95 -8.39 3.90
CA CYS A 12 5.93 -8.08 4.89
C CYS A 12 5.80 -9.20 5.93
N ASN A 13 5.99 -10.45 5.55
CA ASN A 13 5.90 -11.61 6.45
C ASN A 13 7.26 -12.16 6.88
N ASN A 14 8.34 -11.41 6.67
CA ASN A 14 9.67 -11.85 7.09
C ASN A 14 9.80 -11.83 8.62
N LYS A 15 10.35 -12.91 9.20
CA LYS A 15 10.62 -13.03 10.64
C LYS A 15 11.53 -11.93 11.21
N TRP A 16 12.39 -11.33 10.38
CA TRP A 16 13.27 -10.23 10.80
C TRP A 16 12.57 -8.85 10.79
N PHE A 17 11.38 -8.76 10.21
CA PHE A 17 10.61 -7.52 10.10
C PHE A 17 9.26 -7.62 10.83
N VAL A 18 9.10 -8.51 11.81
CA VAL A 18 7.80 -8.74 12.48
C VAL A 18 7.27 -7.46 13.12
N ASP A 19 8.13 -6.74 13.85
CA ASP A 19 7.81 -5.52 14.58
C ASP A 19 8.18 -4.24 13.80
N THR A 20 8.33 -4.35 12.48
CA THR A 20 8.70 -3.23 11.60
C THR A 20 7.48 -2.75 10.81
N SER A 21 7.04 -1.52 11.00
CA SER A 21 6.02 -0.90 10.13
C SER A 21 6.48 -0.84 8.67
N VAL A 22 5.54 -0.96 7.74
CA VAL A 22 5.83 -0.93 6.29
C VAL A 22 5.15 0.26 5.66
N ILE A 23 5.90 1.06 4.89
CA ILE A 23 5.35 2.07 4.00
C ILE A 23 5.35 1.48 2.58
N LEU A 24 4.16 1.36 1.98
CA LEU A 24 3.95 0.81 0.64
C LEU A 24 3.65 1.93 -0.36
N PHE A 25 4.54 2.12 -1.33
CA PHE A 25 4.31 3.03 -2.44
C PHE A 25 3.78 2.31 -3.67
N LEU A 26 2.53 2.61 -4.01
CA LEU A 26 1.91 2.25 -5.28
C LEU A 26 2.20 3.37 -6.29
N ASN A 27 3.40 3.32 -6.86
CA ASN A 27 3.91 4.33 -7.78
C ASN A 27 3.29 4.21 -9.18
N LYS A 28 3.47 5.24 -10.02
CA LYS A 28 2.97 5.38 -11.40
C LYS A 28 1.46 5.51 -11.48
N LYS A 29 0.84 6.21 -10.52
CA LYS A 29 -0.60 6.50 -10.51
C LYS A 29 -1.07 7.17 -11.81
N ASP A 30 -0.26 8.06 -12.36
CA ASP A 30 -0.49 8.78 -13.62
C ASP A 30 -0.58 7.84 -14.83
N LEU A 31 0.35 6.88 -14.93
CA LEU A 31 0.33 5.88 -16.00
C LEU A 31 -0.81 4.88 -15.81
N PHE A 32 -1.15 4.57 -14.57
CA PHE A 32 -2.27 3.69 -14.25
C PHE A 32 -3.60 4.30 -14.69
N GLU A 33 -3.83 5.58 -14.39
CA GLU A 33 -5.01 6.33 -14.83
C GLU A 33 -5.16 6.31 -16.35
N LYS A 34 -4.12 6.71 -17.09
CA LYS A 34 -4.12 6.67 -18.57
C LYS A 34 -4.37 5.28 -19.14
N LYS A 35 -3.84 4.24 -18.49
CA LYS A 35 -4.02 2.87 -18.95
C LYS A 35 -5.44 2.38 -18.72
N LEU A 36 -6.11 2.85 -17.67
CA LEU A 36 -7.48 2.46 -17.35
C LEU A 36 -8.48 2.92 -18.44
N GLU A 37 -8.18 4.00 -19.16
CA GLU A 37 -8.99 4.50 -20.29
C GLU A 37 -9.01 3.54 -21.49
N SER A 38 -7.90 2.84 -21.74
CA SER A 38 -7.73 1.96 -22.90
C SER A 38 -7.81 0.47 -22.56
N SER A 39 -7.54 0.10 -21.32
CA SER A 39 -7.53 -1.27 -20.84
C SER A 39 -8.18 -1.33 -19.46
N PRO A 40 -9.43 -1.84 -19.37
CA PRO A 40 -10.09 -2.04 -18.10
C PRO A 40 -9.28 -2.93 -17.15
N LEU A 41 -9.42 -2.71 -15.85
CA LEU A 41 -8.69 -3.49 -14.84
C LEU A 41 -9.03 -5.00 -14.90
N THR A 42 -10.26 -5.33 -15.31
CA THR A 42 -10.76 -6.70 -15.48
C THR A 42 -9.94 -7.55 -16.44
N THR A 43 -9.25 -6.92 -17.40
CA THR A 43 -8.34 -7.60 -18.33
C THR A 43 -7.20 -8.31 -17.60
N CYS A 44 -6.70 -7.73 -16.50
CA CYS A 44 -5.64 -8.32 -15.69
C CYS A 44 -6.16 -8.98 -14.41
N PHE A 45 -7.32 -8.53 -13.91
CA PHE A 45 -7.93 -9.00 -12.67
C PHE A 45 -9.40 -9.34 -12.91
N PRO A 46 -9.72 -10.54 -13.41
CA PRO A 46 -11.10 -10.92 -13.73
C PRO A 46 -12.04 -10.91 -12.51
N ASP A 47 -11.49 -10.96 -11.30
CA ASP A 47 -12.22 -10.88 -10.03
C ASP A 47 -12.53 -9.43 -9.59
N TYR A 48 -12.12 -8.43 -10.36
CA TYR A 48 -12.48 -7.03 -10.10
C TYR A 48 -13.94 -6.77 -10.51
N THR A 49 -14.76 -6.38 -9.54
CA THR A 49 -16.19 -6.07 -9.75
C THR A 49 -16.53 -4.59 -9.63
N GLY A 50 -15.53 -3.72 -9.45
CA GLY A 50 -15.74 -2.28 -9.34
C GLY A 50 -15.84 -1.60 -10.70
N ASP A 51 -16.23 -0.33 -10.69
CA ASP A 51 -16.32 0.49 -11.90
C ASP A 51 -14.93 0.77 -12.47
N ASN A 52 -14.86 1.11 -13.76
CA ASN A 52 -13.60 1.46 -14.43
C ASN A 52 -13.15 2.90 -14.10
N VAL A 53 -13.11 3.24 -12.81
CA VAL A 53 -12.74 4.54 -12.25
C VAL A 53 -11.48 4.39 -11.41
N LEU A 54 -10.56 5.36 -11.54
CA LEU A 54 -9.23 5.32 -10.90
C LEU A 54 -9.30 5.00 -9.41
N GLU A 55 -10.21 5.63 -8.68
CA GLU A 55 -10.34 5.45 -7.23
C GLU A 55 -10.68 4.01 -6.84
N GLN A 56 -11.66 3.40 -7.49
CA GLN A 56 -12.07 2.02 -7.20
C GLN A 56 -11.00 1.02 -7.64
N ALA A 57 -10.40 1.24 -8.81
CA ALA A 57 -9.35 0.40 -9.36
C ALA A 57 -8.08 0.45 -8.47
N ALA A 58 -7.69 1.65 -8.03
CA ALA A 58 -6.58 1.86 -7.10
C ALA A 58 -6.87 1.19 -5.76
N SER A 59 -8.06 1.40 -5.19
CA SER A 59 -8.50 0.77 -3.93
C SER A 59 -8.44 -0.76 -4.00
N PHE A 60 -8.82 -1.35 -5.13
CA PHE A 60 -8.70 -2.79 -5.34
C PHE A 60 -7.25 -3.26 -5.32
N ILE A 61 -6.34 -2.58 -6.03
CA ILE A 61 -4.91 -2.91 -6.02
C ILE A 61 -4.34 -2.76 -4.61
N ARG A 62 -4.66 -1.68 -3.88
CA ARG A 62 -4.26 -1.52 -2.48
C ARG A 62 -4.70 -2.72 -1.63
N LYS A 63 -5.97 -3.12 -1.71
CA LYS A 63 -6.50 -4.27 -0.98
C LYS A 63 -5.79 -5.58 -1.34
N LYS A 64 -5.36 -5.75 -2.60
CA LYS A 64 -4.59 -6.94 -3.02
C LYS A 64 -3.25 -7.03 -2.28
N TYR A 65 -2.54 -5.91 -2.08
CA TYR A 65 -1.31 -5.89 -1.29
C TYR A 65 -1.57 -6.05 0.20
N GLU A 66 -2.51 -5.28 0.78
CA GLU A 66 -2.81 -5.33 2.21
C GLU A 66 -3.28 -6.73 2.67
N LYS A 67 -3.95 -7.49 1.80
CA LYS A 67 -4.33 -8.89 2.06
C LYS A 67 -3.15 -9.84 2.22
N LEU A 68 -1.96 -9.50 1.70
CA LEU A 68 -0.75 -10.32 1.83
C LEU A 68 -0.09 -10.17 3.20
N ASN A 69 -0.48 -9.17 4.00
CA ASN A 69 -0.04 -9.04 5.37
C ASN A 69 -0.78 -10.04 6.28
N ARG A 70 -0.02 -11.02 6.80
CA ARG A 70 -0.53 -12.07 7.70
C ARG A 70 -0.57 -11.62 9.16
N ASN A 71 0.21 -10.59 9.54
CA ASN A 71 0.19 -10.02 10.88
C ASN A 71 -0.74 -8.80 10.92
N LYS A 72 -1.94 -8.95 11.49
CA LYS A 72 -2.91 -7.84 11.60
C LYS A 72 -2.49 -6.72 12.55
N ALA A 73 -1.54 -6.98 13.44
CA ALA A 73 -0.96 -5.93 14.29
C ALA A 73 0.11 -5.11 13.56
N LYS A 74 0.63 -5.61 12.43
CA LYS A 74 1.62 -4.92 11.61
C LYS A 74 0.93 -3.90 10.71
N GLU A 75 1.33 -2.65 10.84
CA GLU A 75 0.75 -1.55 10.06
C GLU A 75 1.45 -1.42 8.70
N VAL A 76 0.61 -1.28 7.65
CA VAL A 76 1.03 -1.07 6.27
C VAL A 76 0.43 0.24 5.77
N TYR A 77 1.24 1.28 5.70
CA TYR A 77 0.82 2.62 5.23
C TYR A 77 0.93 2.66 3.71
N THR A 78 -0.21 2.57 3.03
CA THR A 78 -0.24 2.53 1.57
C THR A 78 -0.51 3.89 0.98
N HIS A 79 0.38 4.36 0.10
CA HIS A 79 0.23 5.63 -0.61
C HIS A 79 0.39 5.44 -2.12
N PHE A 80 -0.45 6.14 -2.88
CA PHE A 80 -0.32 6.22 -4.33
C PHE A 80 0.56 7.40 -4.69
N THR A 81 1.60 7.15 -5.46
CA THR A 81 2.59 8.17 -5.81
C THR A 81 2.78 8.25 -7.32
N CYS A 82 3.29 9.39 -7.77
CA CYS A 82 3.90 9.53 -9.08
C CYS A 82 5.40 9.77 -8.89
N ALA A 83 6.22 9.31 -9.84
CA ALA A 83 7.67 9.52 -9.77
C ALA A 83 8.06 11.01 -9.78
N THR A 84 7.18 11.87 -10.31
CA THR A 84 7.34 13.33 -10.31
C THR A 84 6.66 14.02 -9.13
N ASP A 85 6.02 13.27 -8.24
CA ASP A 85 5.39 13.83 -7.05
C ASP A 85 6.47 14.19 -6.00
N THR A 86 6.76 15.48 -5.89
CA THR A 86 7.75 16.00 -4.94
C THR A 86 7.31 15.88 -3.48
N ASN A 87 6.03 15.54 -3.24
CA ASN A 87 5.49 15.38 -1.89
C ASN A 87 5.71 13.98 -1.30
N ASN A 88 6.34 13.06 -2.06
CA ASN A 88 6.68 11.72 -1.57
C ASN A 88 7.48 11.74 -0.26
N VAL A 89 8.36 12.75 -0.11
CA VAL A 89 9.15 12.93 1.12
C VAL A 89 8.26 13.31 2.30
N GLN A 90 7.28 14.19 2.11
CA GLN A 90 6.32 14.55 3.15
C GLN A 90 5.52 13.34 3.61
N VAL A 91 5.07 12.50 2.67
CA VAL A 91 4.36 11.25 2.97
C VAL A 91 5.19 10.30 3.85
N VAL A 92 6.50 10.17 3.57
CA VAL A 92 7.40 9.37 4.41
C VAL A 92 7.48 9.95 5.83
N PHE A 93 7.61 11.28 5.95
CA PHE A 93 7.68 11.95 7.24
C PHE A 93 6.38 11.81 8.04
N ASP A 94 5.23 12.02 7.41
CA ASP A 94 3.92 11.89 8.07
C ASP A 94 3.70 10.45 8.55
N ALA A 95 4.00 9.45 7.71
CA ALA A 95 3.92 8.05 8.10
C ALA A 95 4.89 7.72 9.26
N ALA A 96 6.11 8.26 9.24
CA ALA A 96 7.08 8.07 10.32
C ALA A 96 6.59 8.69 11.65
N ILE A 97 6.01 9.90 11.59
CA ILE A 97 5.41 10.57 12.75
C ILE A 97 4.28 9.72 13.33
N ASP A 98 3.36 9.26 12.48
CA ASP A 98 2.23 8.42 12.91
C ASP A 98 2.70 7.11 13.57
N ILE A 99 3.70 6.44 12.99
CA ILE A 99 4.30 5.23 13.56
C ILE A 99 4.86 5.50 14.97
N ILE A 100 5.58 6.61 15.15
CA ILE A 100 6.17 6.99 16.44
C ILE A 100 5.06 7.29 17.46
N LEU A 101 4.05 8.07 17.07
CA LEU A 101 2.92 8.42 17.94
C LEU A 101 2.12 7.18 18.36
N GLN A 102 1.86 6.24 17.44
CA GLN A 102 1.15 5.01 17.74
C GLN A 102 1.94 4.08 18.67
N HIS A 103 3.26 4.03 18.55
CA HIS A 103 4.10 3.32 19.52
C HIS A 103 3.98 3.94 20.92
N GLN A 104 4.11 5.26 21.03
CA GLN A 104 3.98 5.96 22.31
C GLN A 104 2.59 5.78 22.95
N LEU A 105 1.52 5.84 22.17
CA LEU A 105 0.16 5.62 22.67
C LEU A 105 -0.07 4.19 23.14
N LYS A 106 0.48 3.18 22.46
CA LYS A 106 0.41 1.79 22.92
C LYS A 106 1.12 1.62 24.27
N ASP A 107 2.30 2.21 24.42
CA ASP A 107 3.07 2.15 25.68
C ASP A 107 2.33 2.80 26.85
N VAL A 108 1.63 3.92 26.60
CA VAL A 108 0.83 4.61 27.63
C VAL A 108 -0.46 3.85 27.96
N SER A 109 -1.10 3.21 26.98
CA SER A 109 -2.35 2.45 27.18
C SER A 109 -2.14 1.11 27.91
N LEU A 110 -0.88 0.68 28.05
CA LEU A 110 -0.44 -0.53 28.75
C LEU A 110 0.05 -0.26 30.19
N MET A 111 0.00 1.00 30.65
CA MET A 111 0.12 1.39 32.08
C MET A 111 -1.26 1.53 32.73
#